data_AF-A0A484CIQ7-F1
#
_entry.id   AF-A0A484CIQ7-F1
#
_cell.length_a   1.000
_cell.length_b   1.000
_cell.length_c   1.000
_cell.angle_alpha   90.00
_cell.angle_beta   90.00
_cell.angle_gamma   90.00
#
_symmetry.space_group_name_H-M   'P 1'
#
loop_
_entity.id
_entity.type
_entity.pdbx_description
1 polymer ?
#
loop_
_entity_poly.entity_id
_entity_poly.type
_entity_poly.pdbx_seq_one_letter_code
_entity_poly.pdbx_strand_id
1 'polypeptide(L)'
;MSVVKRAVLLTLLLAAIGSSAAAGPEDCHGLNVTLQTKDIHKIFGDWVLVWSVTDHDKGNALLPKVTSSHVEFRLRDDKKTVMFTERNAYTHQSCVTYIINMTMPTDPQDSTMTTFPGSMEKDGLLELYNETATVTFFETCPDCLSMVFKDSEGRFLLNYRKDGHHLNVHKLKDDHSDHHKLATCLGFPADAKPFNYDGAADFCHKKSTDCQGLDVKMQTKDIHKIFGDWVLVWSVTDHDKGNALLPKVTSSHVEFRLRDDKKTVMFTERNAYTHQSCVTYIINMTMPTDPQDSTMTTFPGSMEKDGLLELYNETASVTFFETCPDCLSMVFKDSEGQFLLNYRKDGHHLNVHKLKADHSDHHKLAACLGFPTDAKPFNYDGAADFCHKKSTDCQGLDVKLQTKDIPRIFGEWVLVWSVTDHEKGNALLPKVTSSHVEFTLRDDKKTVMFTERNAYTHQACVTYIINMTMPTDPQDSTMTTFPGCESHK
;
A
#
# COMPACT_ATOMS: atom_id res chain seq x y z
N MET A 1 90.60 13.17 5.86
CA MET A 1 90.84 14.02 4.68
C MET A 1 90.64 13.20 3.42
N SER A 2 89.59 13.46 2.65
CA SER A 2 89.54 13.20 1.21
C SER A 2 88.34 13.95 0.64
N VAL A 3 88.56 14.93 -0.22
CA VAL A 3 87.52 15.73 -0.91
C VAL A 3 87.88 15.69 -2.40
N VAL A 4 87.22 14.80 -3.16
CA VAL A 4 86.07 15.07 -4.06
C VAL A 4 86.42 15.94 -5.26
N LYS A 5 86.36 15.35 -6.47
CA LYS A 5 85.96 16.03 -7.72
C LYS A 5 85.38 15.03 -8.74
N ARG A 6 84.36 15.52 -9.47
CA ARG A 6 83.71 15.02 -10.70
C ARG A 6 82.49 14.12 -10.48
N ALA A 7 81.29 14.71 -10.43
CA ALA A 7 80.47 15.15 -11.56
C ALA A 7 79.61 13.99 -12.10
N VAL A 8 78.41 13.84 -11.52
CA VAL A 8 77.33 13.02 -12.04
C VAL A 8 76.26 13.98 -12.57
N LEU A 9 75.95 13.80 -13.85
CA LEU A 9 74.90 14.46 -14.61
C LEU A 9 73.54 14.00 -14.04
N LEU A 10 72.83 14.87 -13.31
CA LEU A 10 71.42 14.68 -12.99
C LEU A 10 70.59 15.44 -14.02
N THR A 11 70.04 14.70 -14.99
CA THR A 11 68.92 15.17 -15.81
C THR A 11 67.67 15.26 -14.92
N LEU A 12 67.33 16.47 -14.49
CA LEU A 12 66.06 16.80 -13.85
C LEU A 12 64.94 16.75 -14.89
N LEU A 13 64.08 15.74 -14.79
CA LEU A 13 62.73 15.77 -15.35
C LEU A 13 61.95 16.85 -14.59
N LEU A 14 61.71 18.00 -15.23
CA LEU A 14 60.68 18.95 -14.82
C LEU A 14 59.32 18.29 -15.04
N ALA A 15 58.85 17.56 -14.03
CA ALA A 15 57.42 17.32 -13.88
C ALA A 15 56.79 18.68 -13.57
N ALA A 16 56.12 19.26 -14.56
CA ALA A 16 55.20 20.37 -14.35
C ALA A 16 54.09 19.86 -13.42
N ILE A 17 54.28 20.01 -12.11
CA ILE A 17 53.19 20.02 -11.16
C ILE A 17 52.40 21.27 -11.52
N GLY A 18 51.29 21.09 -12.24
CA GLY A 18 50.33 22.15 -12.49
C GLY A 18 49.78 22.61 -11.15
N SER A 19 50.42 23.60 -10.55
CA SER A 19 49.80 24.40 -9.52
C SER A 19 48.56 25.03 -10.14
N SER A 20 47.37 24.60 -9.73
CA SER A 20 46.13 25.29 -10.02
C SER A 20 46.23 26.69 -9.41
N ALA A 21 46.73 27.65 -10.18
CA ALA A 21 46.62 29.05 -9.81
C ALA A 21 45.13 29.36 -9.69
N ALA A 22 44.73 30.01 -8.60
CA ALA A 22 43.37 30.52 -8.47
C ALA A 22 43.05 31.36 -9.73
N ALA A 23 41.87 31.14 -10.31
CA ALA A 23 41.45 31.82 -11.54
C ALA A 23 41.63 33.34 -11.38
N GLY A 24 42.29 33.98 -12.35
CA GLY A 24 42.46 35.43 -12.34
C GLY A 24 41.13 36.14 -12.62
N PRO A 25 41.00 37.44 -12.30
CA PRO A 25 39.80 38.22 -12.62
C PRO A 25 39.40 38.19 -14.10
N GLU A 26 40.37 38.03 -15.02
CA GLU A 26 40.10 37.91 -16.46
C GLU A 26 39.54 36.54 -16.86
N ASP A 27 39.88 35.47 -16.16
CA ASP A 27 39.39 34.11 -16.44
C ASP A 27 37.92 33.92 -16.08
N CYS A 28 37.37 34.84 -15.27
CA CYS A 28 35.99 34.82 -14.79
C CYS A 28 35.06 35.78 -15.55
N HIS A 29 35.61 36.58 -16.48
CA HIS A 29 34.85 37.57 -17.23
C HIS A 29 33.75 36.90 -18.07
N GLY A 30 32.50 37.27 -17.80
CA GLY A 30 31.33 36.75 -18.53
C GLY A 30 30.78 35.41 -18.00
N LEU A 31 31.45 34.76 -17.04
CA LEU A 31 31.00 33.49 -16.46
C LEU A 31 30.10 33.68 -15.23
N ASN A 32 30.35 34.73 -14.43
CA ASN A 32 29.60 35.04 -13.21
C ASN A 32 28.47 36.05 -13.44
N VAL A 33 27.95 36.16 -14.67
CA VAL A 33 26.88 37.10 -15.02
C VAL A 33 25.55 36.60 -14.46
N THR A 34 24.95 37.41 -13.60
CA THR A 34 23.65 37.11 -12.98
C THR A 34 22.50 37.43 -13.92
N LEU A 35 21.47 36.60 -13.89
CA LEU A 35 20.27 36.75 -14.71
C LEU A 35 19.47 38.00 -14.32
N GLN A 36 19.13 38.88 -15.27
CA GLN A 36 18.35 40.08 -14.94
C GLN A 36 16.89 39.76 -14.61
N THR A 37 16.23 40.60 -13.80
CA THR A 37 14.82 40.45 -13.38
C THR A 37 13.85 40.19 -14.52
N LYS A 38 14.05 40.89 -15.65
CA LYS A 38 13.23 40.76 -16.87
C LYS A 38 13.29 39.34 -17.47
N ASP A 39 14.39 38.63 -17.21
CA ASP A 39 14.71 37.32 -17.77
C ASP A 39 14.44 36.17 -16.79
N ILE A 40 14.00 36.43 -15.55
CA ILE A 40 13.71 35.39 -14.56
C ILE A 40 12.66 34.39 -15.03
N HIS A 41 11.75 34.79 -15.93
CA HIS A 41 10.78 33.86 -16.52
C HIS A 41 11.42 32.64 -17.21
N LYS A 42 12.71 32.72 -17.58
CA LYS A 42 13.47 31.62 -18.17
C LYS A 42 13.72 30.45 -17.21
N ILE A 43 13.62 30.67 -15.90
CA ILE A 43 13.85 29.59 -14.91
C ILE A 43 12.61 28.69 -14.75
N PHE A 44 11.43 29.12 -15.20
CA PHE A 44 10.19 28.37 -15.00
C PHE A 44 10.19 27.08 -15.82
N GLY A 45 9.84 25.99 -15.15
CA GLY A 45 9.89 24.67 -15.75
C GLY A 45 10.45 23.62 -14.79
N ASP A 46 10.77 22.48 -15.40
CA ASP A 46 11.21 21.27 -14.75
C ASP A 46 12.68 21.04 -15.09
N TRP A 47 13.49 20.78 -14.07
CA TRP A 47 14.93 20.69 -14.20
C TRP A 47 15.49 19.54 -13.39
N VAL A 48 16.54 18.92 -13.93
CA VAL A 48 17.28 17.82 -13.31
C VAL A 48 18.64 18.33 -12.88
N LEU A 49 19.00 18.11 -11.60
CA LEU A 49 20.32 18.46 -11.08
C LEU A 49 21.35 17.54 -11.72
N VAL A 50 22.32 18.11 -12.42
CA VAL A 50 23.38 17.33 -13.08
C VAL A 50 24.72 17.44 -12.38
N TRP A 51 24.95 18.55 -11.68
CA TRP A 51 26.19 18.80 -10.97
C TRP A 51 25.97 19.78 -9.81
N SER A 52 26.62 19.54 -8.66
CA SER A 52 26.54 20.45 -7.52
C SER A 52 27.82 20.45 -6.68
N VAL A 53 28.16 21.60 -6.11
CA VAL A 53 29.24 21.75 -5.12
C VAL A 53 28.80 22.68 -3.99
N THR A 54 29.44 22.57 -2.83
CA THR A 54 29.10 23.35 -1.66
C THR A 54 30.33 23.75 -0.85
N ASP A 55 30.25 24.90 -0.17
CA ASP A 55 31.21 25.31 0.86
C ASP A 55 30.71 25.00 2.29
N HIS A 56 29.63 24.23 2.39
CA HIS A 56 28.97 23.84 3.63
C HIS A 56 29.38 22.44 4.10
N ASP A 57 29.84 22.31 5.35
CA ASP A 57 30.22 21.00 5.93
C ASP A 57 29.10 19.94 5.90
N LYS A 58 27.85 20.29 6.26
CA LYS A 58 26.72 19.36 6.16
C LYS A 58 26.40 19.05 4.70
N GLY A 59 26.50 20.04 3.82
CA GLY A 59 26.39 19.86 2.38
C GLY A 59 27.41 18.84 1.85
N ASN A 60 28.66 18.93 2.27
CA ASN A 60 29.72 17.99 1.89
C ASN A 60 29.46 16.56 2.40
N ALA A 61 28.74 16.41 3.52
CA ALA A 61 28.28 15.11 4.00
C ALA A 61 27.00 14.61 3.31
N LEU A 62 26.19 15.52 2.75
CA LEU A 62 24.89 15.26 2.14
C LEU A 62 25.01 14.91 0.64
N LEU A 63 25.74 15.72 -0.14
CA LEU A 63 25.86 15.57 -1.59
C LEU A 63 26.31 14.16 -2.03
N PRO A 64 27.25 13.47 -1.35
CA PRO A 64 27.62 12.10 -1.71
C PRO A 64 26.51 11.06 -1.53
N LYS A 65 25.45 11.39 -0.79
CA LYS A 65 24.29 10.52 -0.56
C LYS A 65 23.16 10.79 -1.54
N VAL A 66 23.19 11.90 -2.27
CA VAL A 66 22.19 12.23 -3.29
C VAL A 66 22.48 11.38 -4.53
N THR A 67 21.44 10.74 -5.07
CA THR A 67 21.50 9.92 -6.29
C THR A 67 20.90 10.67 -7.47
N SER A 68 19.78 11.35 -7.25
CA SER A 68 19.13 12.21 -8.23
C SER A 68 18.40 13.36 -7.53
N SER A 69 18.19 14.45 -8.25
CA SER A 69 17.36 15.56 -7.80
C SER A 69 16.61 16.19 -8.96
N HIS A 70 15.31 16.42 -8.75
CA HIS A 70 14.41 17.04 -9.70
C HIS A 70 13.77 18.28 -9.07
N VAL A 71 13.81 19.41 -9.76
CA VAL A 71 13.25 20.67 -9.28
C VAL A 71 12.19 21.22 -10.23
N GLU A 72 11.15 21.81 -9.64
CA GLU A 72 10.10 22.54 -10.35
C GLU A 72 10.11 24.00 -9.91
N PHE A 73 10.13 24.91 -10.87
CA PHE A 73 9.89 26.33 -10.65
C PHE A 73 8.56 26.71 -11.29
N ARG A 74 7.58 27.12 -10.47
CA ARG A 74 6.24 27.51 -10.92
C ARG A 74 5.90 28.90 -10.40
N LEU A 75 5.54 29.81 -11.31
CA LEU A 75 5.02 31.12 -10.92
C LEU A 75 3.61 30.95 -10.33
N ARG A 76 3.36 31.55 -9.17
CA ARG A 76 2.02 31.57 -8.55
C ARG A 76 1.14 32.65 -9.18
N ASP A 77 -0.16 32.56 -8.91
CA ASP A 77 -1.18 33.47 -9.44
C ASP A 77 -0.95 34.94 -9.08
N ASP A 78 -0.26 35.20 -7.95
CA ASP A 78 0.13 36.54 -7.52
C ASP A 78 1.21 37.19 -8.41
N LYS A 79 1.81 36.42 -9.32
CA LYS A 79 2.92 36.79 -10.23
C LYS A 79 4.15 37.36 -9.54
N LYS A 80 4.24 37.23 -8.22
CA LYS A 80 5.32 37.76 -7.38
C LYS A 80 6.04 36.66 -6.61
N THR A 81 5.42 35.50 -6.50
CA THR A 81 5.95 34.36 -5.79
C THR A 81 6.19 33.21 -6.76
N VAL A 82 7.37 32.62 -6.67
CA VAL A 82 7.72 31.38 -7.37
C VAL A 82 7.71 30.26 -6.34
N MET A 83 6.96 29.22 -6.62
CA MET A 83 7.02 27.97 -5.88
C MET A 83 8.20 27.15 -6.40
N PHE A 84 9.13 26.84 -5.51
CA PHE A 84 10.24 25.93 -5.71
C PHE A 84 9.90 24.59 -5.07
N THR A 85 9.88 23.52 -5.86
CA THR A 85 9.70 22.16 -5.35
C THR A 85 10.89 21.33 -5.74
N GLU A 86 11.68 20.88 -4.78
CA GLU A 86 12.86 20.03 -5.01
C GLU A 86 12.63 18.64 -4.44
N ARG A 87 12.86 17.60 -5.24
CA ARG A 87 12.74 16.21 -4.83
C ARG A 87 14.08 15.53 -4.96
N ASN A 88 14.65 15.15 -3.82
CA ASN A 88 15.95 14.52 -3.72
C ASN A 88 15.78 13.03 -3.42
N ALA A 89 16.39 12.18 -4.25
CA ALA A 89 16.51 10.75 -3.97
C ALA A 89 17.88 10.47 -3.35
N TYR A 90 17.90 9.77 -2.21
CA TYR A 90 19.14 9.42 -1.52
C TYR A 90 19.48 7.93 -1.65
N THR A 91 20.75 7.59 -1.44
CA THR A 91 21.23 6.21 -1.30
C THR A 91 20.35 5.45 -0.29
N HIS A 92 19.84 4.28 -0.68
CA HIS A 92 18.83 3.48 0.03
C HIS A 92 17.35 3.94 -0.12
N GLN A 93 17.02 4.64 -1.21
CA GLN A 93 15.65 4.96 -1.68
C GLN A 93 14.80 5.85 -0.75
N SER A 94 15.38 6.53 0.23
CA SER A 94 14.64 7.57 0.97
C SER A 94 14.45 8.80 0.08
N CYS A 95 13.21 9.22 -0.14
CA CYS A 95 12.86 10.43 -0.86
C CYS A 95 12.57 11.58 0.11
N VAL A 96 13.11 12.76 -0.19
CA VAL A 96 12.79 13.99 0.53
C VAL A 96 12.34 15.05 -0.47
N THR A 97 11.21 15.67 -0.20
CA THR A 97 10.67 16.77 -1.01
C THR A 97 10.69 18.06 -0.21
N TYR A 98 11.30 19.12 -0.75
CA TYR A 98 11.25 20.46 -0.21
C TYR A 98 10.27 21.30 -1.03
N ILE A 99 9.36 22.01 -0.37
CA ILE A 99 8.40 22.92 -0.99
C ILE A 99 8.58 24.28 -0.36
N ILE A 100 9.16 25.21 -1.12
CA ILE A 100 9.61 26.50 -0.62
C ILE A 100 9.06 27.59 -1.53
N ASN A 101 8.64 28.71 -0.95
CA ASN A 101 8.25 29.89 -1.71
C ASN A 101 9.41 30.86 -1.81
N MET A 102 9.57 31.46 -3.00
CA MET A 102 10.58 32.47 -3.28
C MET A 102 9.92 33.74 -3.80
N THR A 103 10.35 34.90 -3.34
CA THR A 103 9.85 36.19 -3.86
C THR A 103 10.71 36.67 -5.01
N MET A 104 10.03 37.10 -6.07
CA MET A 104 10.63 37.77 -7.22
C MET A 104 11.36 39.05 -6.79
N PRO A 105 12.55 39.35 -7.34
CA PRO A 105 13.24 40.58 -7.04
C PRO A 105 12.42 41.78 -7.53
N THR A 106 12.43 42.83 -6.72
CA THR A 106 11.71 44.08 -7.01
C THR A 106 12.57 45.09 -7.76
N ASP A 107 13.90 44.99 -7.62
CA ASP A 107 14.86 45.78 -8.39
C ASP A 107 15.06 45.14 -9.79
N PRO A 108 14.92 45.90 -10.89
CA PRO A 108 15.16 45.42 -12.25
C PRO A 108 16.57 44.91 -12.53
N GLN A 109 17.56 45.29 -11.71
CA GLN A 109 18.95 44.86 -11.84
C GLN A 109 19.34 43.73 -10.87
N ASP A 110 18.47 43.37 -9.92
CA ASP A 110 18.75 42.30 -8.97
C ASP A 110 18.16 40.96 -9.45
N SER A 111 19.00 39.93 -9.44
CA SER A 111 18.60 38.55 -9.76
C SER A 111 18.18 37.73 -8.54
N THR A 112 18.39 38.30 -7.35
CA THR A 112 18.38 37.56 -6.09
C THR A 112 16.96 37.41 -5.58
N MET A 113 16.52 36.17 -5.42
CA MET A 113 15.27 35.82 -4.79
C MET A 113 15.50 35.50 -3.32
N THR A 114 14.52 35.80 -2.47
CA THR A 114 14.55 35.40 -1.05
C THR A 114 13.53 34.30 -0.82
N THR A 115 13.94 33.26 -0.09
CA THR A 115 13.05 32.16 0.30
C THR A 115 12.41 32.43 1.65
N PHE A 116 11.24 31.83 1.88
CA PHE A 116 10.57 31.81 3.18
C PHE A 116 10.51 30.40 3.73
N PRO A 117 10.25 30.24 5.04
CA PRO A 117 9.94 28.94 5.63
C PRO A 117 8.92 28.19 4.78
N GLY A 118 9.31 26.97 4.41
CA GLY A 118 8.55 26.09 3.56
C GLY A 118 8.12 24.84 4.30
N SER A 119 7.89 23.78 3.55
CA SER A 119 7.68 22.45 4.10
C SER A 119 8.69 21.46 3.53
N MET A 120 9.01 20.45 4.34
CA MET A 120 9.84 19.31 3.97
C MET A 120 9.01 18.05 4.17
N GLU A 121 8.85 17.26 3.12
CA GLU A 121 8.20 15.95 3.19
C GLU A 121 9.28 14.86 3.18
N LYS A 122 9.30 14.02 4.21
CA LYS A 122 10.19 12.87 4.31
C LYS A 122 9.39 11.66 4.77
N ASP A 123 9.49 10.54 4.04
CA ASP A 123 8.78 9.30 4.35
C ASP A 123 7.26 9.49 4.54
N GLY A 124 6.68 10.48 3.83
CA GLY A 124 5.26 10.83 3.91
C GLY A 124 4.85 11.75 5.07
N LEU A 125 5.79 12.15 5.93
CA LEU A 125 5.57 13.14 6.98
C LEU A 125 5.92 14.54 6.46
N LEU A 126 4.97 15.48 6.54
CA LEU A 126 5.20 16.89 6.20
C LEU A 126 5.63 17.66 7.45
N GLU A 127 6.85 18.17 7.45
CA GLU A 127 7.46 18.95 8.52
C GLU A 127 7.65 20.40 8.08
N LEU A 128 7.69 21.32 9.05
CA LEU A 128 8.06 22.71 8.80
C LEU A 128 9.54 22.77 8.44
N TYR A 129 9.85 23.29 7.26
CA TYR A 129 11.22 23.60 6.85
C TYR A 129 11.50 25.07 7.13
N ASN A 130 12.04 25.34 8.32
CA ASN A 130 12.19 26.70 8.86
C ASN A 130 13.54 27.33 8.49
N GLU A 131 13.90 27.29 7.21
CA GLU A 131 15.12 27.91 6.70
C GLU A 131 14.77 29.04 5.74
N THR A 132 15.56 30.10 5.79
CA THR A 132 15.54 31.20 4.82
C THR A 132 16.85 31.25 4.09
N ALA A 133 16.77 31.53 2.79
CA ALA A 133 17.91 31.54 1.90
C ALA A 133 17.76 32.65 0.86
N THR A 134 18.89 33.02 0.27
CA THR A 134 18.93 33.83 -0.96
C THR A 134 19.32 32.96 -2.12
N VAL A 135 18.62 33.11 -3.25
CA VAL A 135 18.85 32.35 -4.46
C VAL A 135 19.24 33.29 -5.59
N THR A 136 20.42 33.08 -6.17
CA THR A 136 20.96 33.89 -7.27
C THR A 136 21.08 33.03 -8.52
N PHE A 137 20.51 33.47 -9.64
CA PHE A 137 20.54 32.75 -10.92
C PHE A 137 21.55 33.38 -11.88
N PHE A 138 22.17 32.56 -12.72
CA PHE A 138 23.19 32.99 -13.69
C PHE A 138 22.67 32.86 -15.13
N GLU A 139 23.18 33.72 -16.01
CA GLU A 139 22.93 33.61 -17.44
C GLU A 139 23.57 32.32 -17.99
N THR A 140 22.76 31.50 -18.64
CA THR A 140 23.17 30.18 -19.15
C THR A 140 22.47 29.88 -20.47
N CYS A 141 22.69 28.67 -21.04
CA CYS A 141 22.04 28.24 -22.27
C CYS A 141 20.52 27.98 -22.08
N PRO A 142 19.70 27.91 -23.16
CA PRO A 142 18.25 27.70 -23.05
C PRO A 142 17.80 26.44 -22.31
N ASP A 143 18.62 25.39 -22.31
CA ASP A 143 18.35 24.11 -21.64
C ASP A 143 19.24 23.90 -20.40
N CYS A 144 19.91 24.97 -19.95
CA CYS A 144 20.81 25.00 -18.81
C CYS A 144 20.22 25.90 -17.72
N LEU A 145 20.52 25.60 -16.45
CA LEU A 145 20.21 26.49 -15.34
C LEU A 145 21.31 26.37 -14.30
N SER A 146 21.85 27.50 -13.85
CA SER A 146 22.83 27.55 -12.77
C SER A 146 22.32 28.50 -11.69
N MET A 147 22.34 28.04 -10.44
CA MET A 147 21.94 28.87 -9.30
C MET A 147 22.86 28.67 -8.11
N VAL A 148 23.03 29.74 -7.32
CA VAL A 148 23.59 29.68 -5.99
C VAL A 148 22.46 29.78 -4.98
N PHE A 149 22.30 28.74 -4.17
CA PHE A 149 21.41 28.72 -3.01
C PHE A 149 22.26 28.99 -1.77
N LYS A 150 21.94 30.05 -1.01
CA LYS A 150 22.71 30.46 0.17
C LYS A 150 21.79 30.60 1.37
N ASP A 151 22.02 29.81 2.41
CA ASP A 151 21.32 29.89 3.68
C ASP A 151 22.26 30.41 4.80
N SER A 152 21.85 30.21 6.05
CA SER A 152 22.64 30.62 7.23
C SER A 152 23.89 29.74 7.45
N GLU A 153 23.94 28.55 6.86
CA GLU A 153 24.99 27.55 7.10
C GLU A 153 26.02 27.47 5.96
N GLY A 154 25.66 27.89 4.74
CA GLY A 154 26.60 27.98 3.63
C GLY A 154 25.95 28.23 2.27
N ARG A 155 26.67 27.85 1.21
CA ARG A 155 26.26 28.00 -0.19
C ARG A 155 26.30 26.67 -0.93
N PHE A 156 25.37 26.48 -1.84
CA PHE A 156 25.39 25.43 -2.86
C PHE A 156 25.39 26.09 -4.23
N LEU A 157 26.31 25.70 -5.10
CA LEU A 157 26.23 25.97 -6.53
C LEU A 157 25.61 24.76 -7.21
N LEU A 158 24.41 24.95 -7.76
CA LEU A 158 23.57 23.91 -8.33
C LEU A 158 23.46 24.15 -9.83
N ASN A 159 23.83 23.15 -10.63
CA ASN A 159 23.77 23.19 -12.08
C ASN A 159 22.80 22.13 -12.58
N TYR A 160 21.84 22.57 -13.38
CA TYR A 160 20.74 21.76 -13.88
C TYR A 160 20.71 21.70 -15.40
N ARG A 161 20.02 20.68 -15.90
CA ARG A 161 19.55 20.59 -17.28
C ARG A 161 18.03 20.53 -17.29
N LYS A 162 17.44 21.09 -18.33
CA LYS A 162 15.99 21.00 -18.53
C LYS A 162 15.57 19.53 -18.57
N ASP A 163 14.40 19.21 -18.02
CA ASP A 163 13.90 17.84 -18.05
C ASP A 163 13.85 17.29 -19.49
N GLY A 164 14.25 16.02 -19.66
CA GLY A 164 14.51 15.38 -20.96
C GLY A 164 15.86 15.69 -21.63
N HIS A 165 16.57 16.76 -21.24
CA HIS A 165 17.88 17.14 -21.83
C HIS A 165 19.09 16.62 -21.03
N HIS A 166 18.85 15.90 -19.94
CA HIS A 166 19.88 15.35 -19.03
C HIS A 166 20.38 13.95 -19.45
N LEU A 167 19.78 13.33 -20.47
CA LEU A 167 20.02 11.93 -20.83
C LEU A 167 21.40 11.65 -21.47
N ASN A 168 22.08 12.68 -21.99
CA ASN A 168 23.40 12.51 -22.61
C ASN A 168 24.52 12.72 -21.57
N VAL A 169 24.86 11.65 -20.85
CA VAL A 169 25.87 11.64 -19.78
C VAL A 169 27.26 12.08 -20.26
N HIS A 170 27.62 11.77 -21.50
CA HIS A 170 28.90 12.23 -22.06
C HIS A 170 28.95 13.75 -22.16
N LYS A 171 27.89 14.36 -22.69
CA LYS A 171 27.76 15.81 -22.75
C LYS A 171 27.79 16.45 -21.36
N LEU A 172 27.11 15.84 -20.37
CA LEU A 172 27.16 16.34 -18.98
C LEU A 172 28.59 16.40 -18.46
N LYS A 173 29.38 15.34 -18.70
CA LYS A 173 30.79 15.27 -18.28
C LYS A 173 31.67 16.29 -19.00
N ASP A 174 31.42 16.52 -20.28
CA ASP A 174 32.14 17.54 -21.06
C ASP A 174 31.89 18.94 -20.48
N ASP A 175 30.66 19.20 -20.01
CA ASP A 175 30.26 20.46 -19.39
C ASP A 175 30.85 20.66 -17.97
N HIS A 176 31.38 19.62 -17.31
CA HIS A 176 31.92 19.71 -15.93
C HIS A 176 33.06 20.72 -15.81
N SER A 177 33.90 20.87 -16.85
CA SER A 177 34.99 21.84 -16.78
C SER A 177 34.49 23.27 -16.63
N ASP A 178 33.33 23.58 -17.22
CA ASP A 178 32.75 24.92 -17.14
C ASP A 178 32.05 25.13 -15.80
N HIS A 179 31.40 24.11 -15.24
CA HIS A 179 30.88 24.15 -13.86
C HIS A 179 32.00 24.39 -12.84
N HIS A 180 33.15 23.72 -12.98
CA HIS A 180 34.31 23.93 -12.12
C HIS A 180 34.92 25.33 -12.24
N LYS A 181 34.98 25.89 -13.46
CA LYS A 181 35.41 27.28 -13.65
C LYS A 181 34.46 28.26 -12.95
N LEU A 182 33.15 28.10 -13.13
CA LEU A 182 32.16 28.93 -12.44
C LEU A 182 32.29 28.82 -10.91
N ALA A 183 32.43 27.60 -10.39
CA ALA A 183 32.66 27.38 -8.95
C ALA A 183 33.91 28.11 -8.44
N THR A 184 35.01 28.05 -9.19
CA THR A 184 36.27 28.75 -8.87
C THR A 184 36.07 30.27 -8.87
N CYS A 185 35.38 30.79 -9.87
CA CYS A 185 35.05 32.22 -9.98
C CYS A 185 34.14 32.74 -8.87
N LEU A 186 33.30 31.87 -8.31
CA LEU A 186 32.42 32.16 -7.18
C LEU A 186 33.08 31.87 -5.82
N GLY A 187 34.34 31.41 -5.82
CA GLY A 187 35.13 31.15 -4.62
C GLY A 187 34.72 29.91 -3.85
N PHE A 188 34.18 28.87 -4.52
CA PHE A 188 33.97 27.57 -3.89
C PHE A 188 35.31 26.83 -3.68
N PRO A 189 35.43 25.98 -2.64
CA PRO A 189 36.66 25.24 -2.37
C PRO A 189 37.07 24.34 -3.54
N ALA A 190 38.34 24.37 -3.92
CA ALA A 190 38.86 23.59 -5.05
C ALA A 190 38.92 22.07 -4.76
N ASP A 191 38.92 21.69 -3.48
CA ASP A 191 38.95 20.30 -3.01
C ASP A 191 37.56 19.73 -2.68
N ALA A 192 36.50 20.54 -2.80
CA ALA A 192 35.13 20.07 -2.60
C ALA A 192 34.79 18.97 -3.61
N LYS A 193 34.16 17.89 -3.12
CA LYS A 193 33.74 16.76 -3.96
C LYS A 193 32.37 17.07 -4.55
N PRO A 194 32.26 17.27 -5.87
CA PRO A 194 30.97 17.59 -6.45
C PRO A 194 30.06 16.36 -6.50
N PHE A 195 28.75 16.60 -6.37
CA PHE A 195 27.73 15.69 -6.87
C PHE A 195 27.77 15.68 -8.40
N ASN A 196 27.64 14.50 -9.00
CA ASN A 196 27.55 14.32 -10.44
C ASN A 196 26.42 13.34 -10.72
N TYR A 197 25.45 13.74 -11.54
CA TYR A 197 24.38 12.85 -11.95
C TYR A 197 24.91 11.78 -12.91
N ASP A 198 24.51 10.54 -12.69
CA ASP A 198 25.00 9.37 -13.46
C ASP A 198 24.20 9.13 -14.75
N GLY A 199 23.07 9.83 -14.94
CA GLY A 199 22.16 9.65 -16.06
C GLY A 199 21.27 8.42 -15.99
N ALA A 200 21.31 7.68 -14.89
CA ALA A 200 20.62 6.40 -14.73
C ALA A 200 19.77 6.33 -13.46
N ALA A 201 20.12 7.09 -12.42
CA ALA A 201 19.37 7.15 -11.18
C ALA A 201 17.97 7.71 -11.42
N ASP A 202 16.98 6.96 -10.94
CA ASP A 202 15.57 7.31 -11.01
C ASP A 202 15.26 8.51 -10.09
N PHE A 203 14.16 9.22 -10.38
CA PHE A 203 13.74 10.40 -9.63
C PHE A 203 12.65 10.07 -8.62
N CYS A 204 12.61 10.82 -7.53
CA CYS A 204 11.43 10.84 -6.68
C CYS A 204 10.26 11.46 -7.46
N HIS A 205 9.32 10.62 -7.92
CA HIS A 205 8.16 11.10 -8.65
C HIS A 205 7.21 11.91 -7.74
N LYS A 206 6.50 12.87 -8.35
CA LYS A 206 5.42 13.62 -7.72
C LYS A 206 4.44 12.65 -7.02
N LYS A 207 4.15 12.85 -5.74
CA LYS A 207 2.89 12.37 -5.16
C LYS A 207 1.77 13.09 -5.91
N SER A 208 1.13 12.38 -6.81
CA SER A 208 0.28 12.96 -7.84
C SER A 208 -0.88 13.75 -7.23
N THR A 209 -0.95 15.05 -7.51
CA THR A 209 -2.21 15.83 -7.54
C THR A 209 -2.88 15.77 -8.90
N ASP A 210 -2.31 15.02 -9.84
CA ASP A 210 -2.96 14.69 -11.10
C ASP A 210 -3.74 13.39 -10.89
N CYS A 211 -5.00 13.55 -10.47
CA CYS A 211 -5.93 12.43 -10.31
C CYS A 211 -6.52 11.99 -11.65
N GLN A 212 -6.15 12.66 -12.76
CA GLN A 212 -6.74 12.45 -14.06
C GLN A 212 -6.59 10.98 -14.49
N GLY A 213 -7.70 10.26 -14.51
CA GLY A 213 -7.77 8.85 -14.89
C GLY A 213 -7.66 7.84 -13.75
N LEU A 214 -7.36 8.26 -12.51
CA LEU A 214 -7.25 7.37 -11.34
C LEU A 214 -8.54 7.31 -10.52
N ASP A 215 -9.24 8.44 -10.37
CA ASP A 215 -10.48 8.57 -9.59
C ASP A 215 -11.76 8.45 -10.44
N VAL A 216 -11.63 7.92 -11.67
CA VAL A 216 -12.76 7.75 -12.59
C VAL A 216 -13.69 6.69 -12.02
N LYS A 217 -14.88 7.11 -11.58
CA LYS A 217 -15.92 6.20 -11.12
C LYS A 217 -16.33 5.28 -12.27
N MET A 218 -16.48 4.00 -11.95
CA MET A 218 -17.03 3.02 -12.89
C MET A 218 -18.46 3.44 -13.28
N GLN A 219 -18.82 3.26 -14.54
CA GLN A 219 -20.18 3.50 -15.02
C GLN A 219 -21.09 2.30 -14.74
N THR A 220 -22.39 2.53 -14.56
CA THR A 220 -23.36 1.47 -14.24
C THR A 220 -23.42 0.35 -15.29
N LYS A 221 -23.18 0.67 -16.57
CA LYS A 221 -23.10 -0.33 -17.64
C LYS A 221 -21.95 -1.32 -17.46
N ASP A 222 -20.88 -0.91 -16.79
CA ASP A 222 -19.64 -1.65 -16.60
C ASP A 222 -19.61 -2.43 -15.27
N ILE A 223 -20.64 -2.28 -14.44
CA ILE A 223 -20.69 -2.87 -13.10
C ILE A 223 -20.63 -4.41 -13.12
N HIS A 224 -21.00 -5.04 -14.24
CA HIS A 224 -20.86 -6.48 -14.44
C HIS A 224 -19.40 -6.96 -14.33
N LYS A 225 -18.42 -6.06 -14.47
CA LYS A 225 -16.99 -6.35 -14.34
C LYS A 225 -16.58 -6.68 -12.90
N ILE A 226 -17.34 -6.26 -11.90
CA ILE A 226 -17.01 -6.54 -10.48
C ILE A 226 -17.35 -7.98 -10.10
N PHE A 227 -18.20 -8.68 -10.87
CA PHE A 227 -18.65 -10.02 -10.51
C PHE A 227 -17.51 -11.03 -10.64
N GLY A 228 -17.30 -11.79 -9.57
CA GLY A 228 -16.17 -12.70 -9.48
C GLY A 228 -15.61 -12.79 -8.07
N ASP A 229 -14.44 -13.41 -8.02
CA ASP A 229 -13.66 -13.72 -6.84
C ASP A 229 -12.41 -12.84 -6.86
N TRP A 230 -12.15 -12.17 -5.75
CA TRP A 230 -11.10 -11.17 -5.64
C TRP A 230 -10.35 -11.32 -4.32
N VAL A 231 -9.06 -11.03 -4.37
CA VAL A 231 -8.15 -11.02 -3.23
C VAL A 231 -7.79 -9.58 -2.91
N LEU A 232 -7.96 -9.18 -1.65
CA LEU A 232 -7.52 -7.87 -1.19
C LEU A 232 -6.00 -7.83 -1.18
N VAL A 233 -5.41 -6.92 -1.94
CA VAL A 233 -3.95 -6.79 -2.03
C VAL A 233 -3.41 -5.58 -1.28
N TRP A 234 -4.24 -4.55 -1.13
CA TRP A 234 -3.87 -3.32 -0.44
C TRP A 234 -5.12 -2.62 0.10
N SER A 235 -5.05 -2.06 1.30
CA SER A 235 -6.15 -1.25 1.85
C SER A 235 -5.65 -0.12 2.75
N VAL A 236 -6.36 1.00 2.74
CA VAL A 236 -6.20 2.09 3.71
C VAL A 236 -7.56 2.58 4.20
N THR A 237 -7.58 3.27 5.34
CA THR A 237 -8.80 3.78 5.96
C THR A 237 -8.55 5.07 6.73
N ASP A 238 -9.57 5.93 6.79
CA ASP A 238 -9.64 7.06 7.73
C ASP A 238 -10.48 6.73 8.98
N HIS A 239 -10.92 5.47 9.10
CA HIS A 239 -11.73 4.98 10.19
C HIS A 239 -10.84 4.53 11.37
N ASP A 240 -11.11 5.04 12.57
CA ASP A 240 -10.35 4.66 13.79
C ASP A 240 -10.35 3.14 14.08
N LYS A 241 -11.52 2.48 14.03
CA LYS A 241 -11.61 1.01 14.17
C LYS A 241 -10.87 0.31 13.03
N GLY A 242 -10.98 0.83 11.81
CA GLY A 242 -10.24 0.35 10.65
C GLY A 242 -8.73 0.37 10.86
N ASN A 243 -8.19 1.48 11.39
CA ASN A 243 -6.78 1.63 11.72
C ASN A 243 -6.30 0.63 12.77
N ALA A 244 -7.17 0.21 13.69
CA ALA A 244 -6.90 -0.85 14.66
C ALA A 244 -7.10 -2.28 14.09
N LEU A 245 -7.88 -2.43 13.02
CA LEU A 245 -8.26 -3.70 12.41
C LEU A 245 -7.29 -4.13 11.30
N LEU A 246 -7.00 -3.24 10.33
CA LEU A 246 -6.16 -3.54 9.16
C LEU A 246 -4.80 -4.16 9.52
N PRO A 247 -4.08 -3.73 10.57
CA PRO A 247 -2.81 -4.35 10.96
C PRO A 247 -2.93 -5.81 11.44
N LYS A 248 -4.15 -6.26 11.76
CA LYS A 248 -4.44 -7.63 12.20
C LYS A 248 -4.89 -8.52 11.05
N VAL A 249 -5.27 -7.96 9.91
CA VAL A 249 -5.68 -8.72 8.73
C VAL A 249 -4.43 -9.33 8.08
N THR A 250 -4.48 -10.62 7.78
CA THR A 250 -3.42 -11.36 7.08
C THR A 250 -3.80 -11.61 5.63
N SER A 251 -5.06 -11.94 5.36
CA SER A 251 -5.62 -12.08 4.03
C SER A 251 -7.11 -11.73 4.04
N SER A 252 -7.61 -11.28 2.90
CA SER A 252 -9.05 -11.10 2.67
C SER A 252 -9.42 -11.55 1.27
N HIS A 253 -10.50 -12.31 1.18
CA HIS A 253 -11.09 -12.79 -0.06
C HIS A 253 -12.54 -12.33 -0.16
N VAL A 254 -12.91 -11.72 -1.29
CA VAL A 254 -14.26 -11.21 -1.53
C VAL A 254 -14.90 -11.85 -2.76
N GLU A 255 -16.20 -12.10 -2.66
CA GLU A 255 -17.04 -12.57 -3.75
C GLU A 255 -18.15 -11.55 -4.03
N PHE A 256 -18.31 -11.19 -5.30
CA PHE A 256 -19.46 -10.41 -5.77
C PHE A 256 -20.32 -11.28 -6.68
N ARG A 257 -21.55 -11.57 -6.25
CA ARG A 257 -22.51 -12.38 -7.02
C ARG A 257 -23.80 -11.62 -7.25
N LEU A 258 -24.23 -11.51 -8.50
CA LEU A 258 -25.55 -10.98 -8.83
C LEU A 258 -26.62 -12.01 -8.43
N ARG A 259 -27.66 -11.58 -7.71
CA ARG A 259 -28.79 -12.42 -7.34
C ARG A 259 -29.79 -12.56 -8.49
N ASP A 260 -30.70 -13.53 -8.37
CA ASP A 260 -31.70 -13.84 -9.40
C ASP A 260 -32.64 -12.66 -9.73
N ASP A 261 -32.82 -11.74 -8.78
CA ASP A 261 -33.61 -10.51 -8.97
C ASP A 261 -32.95 -9.49 -9.91
N LYS A 262 -31.68 -9.70 -10.27
CA LYS A 262 -30.82 -8.82 -11.09
C LYS A 262 -30.69 -7.38 -10.57
N LYS A 263 -31.09 -7.14 -9.32
CA LYS A 263 -31.09 -5.83 -8.66
C LYS A 263 -30.24 -5.82 -7.41
N THR A 264 -29.91 -7.00 -6.89
CA THR A 264 -29.13 -7.16 -5.67
C THR A 264 -27.82 -7.88 -6.00
N VAL A 265 -26.72 -7.34 -5.48
CA VAL A 265 -25.40 -7.98 -5.48
C VAL A 265 -25.13 -8.47 -4.06
N MET A 266 -24.82 -9.75 -3.93
CA MET A 266 -24.34 -10.33 -2.69
C MET A 266 -22.82 -10.15 -2.62
N PHE A 267 -22.36 -9.45 -1.59
CA PHE A 267 -20.97 -9.28 -1.21
C PHE A 267 -20.66 -10.25 -0.07
N THR A 268 -19.71 -11.16 -0.30
CA THR A 268 -19.21 -12.06 0.75
C THR A 268 -17.73 -11.82 0.94
N GLU A 269 -17.33 -11.31 2.10
CA GLU A 269 -15.93 -11.05 2.45
C GLU A 269 -15.49 -11.99 3.56
N ARG A 270 -14.34 -12.65 3.37
CA ARG A 270 -13.73 -13.52 4.36
C ARG A 270 -12.38 -12.98 4.75
N ASN A 271 -12.25 -12.56 6.00
CA ASN A 271 -11.04 -11.98 6.55
C ASN A 271 -10.36 -13.00 7.48
N ALA A 272 -9.08 -13.26 7.25
CA ALA A 272 -8.21 -14.02 8.15
C ALA A 272 -7.40 -13.05 9.01
N TYR A 273 -7.46 -13.20 10.34
CA TYR A 273 -6.70 -12.35 11.26
C TYR A 273 -5.51 -13.06 11.88
N THR A 274 -4.57 -12.28 12.42
CA THR A 274 -3.49 -12.79 13.27
C THR A 274 -4.08 -13.67 14.38
N HIS A 275 -3.51 -14.87 14.57
CA HIS A 275 -4.04 -15.97 15.40
C HIS A 275 -5.20 -16.80 14.81
N GLN A 276 -5.33 -16.87 13.47
CA GLN A 276 -6.23 -17.79 12.73
C GLN A 276 -7.73 -17.66 13.02
N SER A 277 -8.18 -16.54 13.59
CA SER A 277 -9.62 -16.27 13.66
C SER A 277 -10.12 -15.85 12.26
N CYS A 278 -11.18 -16.52 11.81
CA CYS A 278 -11.83 -16.25 10.54
C CYS A 278 -13.15 -15.54 10.77
N VAL A 279 -13.37 -14.44 10.06
CA VAL A 279 -14.63 -13.71 10.08
C VAL A 279 -15.16 -13.59 8.67
N THR A 280 -16.42 -13.96 8.47
CA THR A 280 -17.11 -13.85 7.18
C THR A 280 -18.24 -12.82 7.29
N TYR A 281 -18.21 -11.81 6.43
CA TYR A 281 -19.29 -10.84 6.26
C TYR A 281 -20.10 -11.21 5.02
N ILE A 282 -21.42 -11.24 5.14
CA ILE A 282 -22.35 -11.48 4.04
C ILE A 282 -23.31 -10.29 4.02
N ILE A 283 -23.18 -9.46 3.00
CA ILE A 283 -23.87 -8.17 2.89
C ILE A 283 -24.57 -8.11 1.53
N ASN A 284 -25.78 -7.56 1.49
CA ASN A 284 -26.48 -7.28 0.25
C ASN A 284 -26.28 -5.83 -0.16
N MET A 285 -26.06 -5.60 -1.44
CA MET A 285 -25.93 -4.29 -2.07
C MET A 285 -26.98 -4.12 -3.14
N THR A 286 -27.65 -2.97 -3.16
CA THR A 286 -28.59 -2.64 -4.24
C THR A 286 -27.84 -2.01 -5.41
N MET A 287 -28.12 -2.50 -6.61
CA MET A 287 -27.57 -1.99 -7.86
C MET A 287 -27.93 -0.50 -8.03
N PRO A 288 -27.00 0.31 -8.59
CA PRO A 288 -27.25 1.72 -8.81
C PRO A 288 -28.35 1.91 -9.87
N THR A 289 -29.14 2.96 -9.68
CA THR A 289 -30.22 3.35 -10.60
C THR A 289 -29.80 4.47 -11.54
N ASP A 290 -28.76 5.24 -11.19
CA ASP A 290 -28.18 6.29 -12.04
C ASP A 290 -27.20 5.66 -13.04
N PRO A 291 -27.32 5.92 -14.36
CA PRO A 291 -26.38 5.42 -15.36
C PRO A 291 -24.92 5.88 -15.19
N GLN A 292 -24.69 7.02 -14.52
CA GLN A 292 -23.38 7.68 -14.37
C GLN A 292 -22.75 7.48 -12.98
N ASP A 293 -23.44 6.83 -12.04
CA ASP A 293 -22.95 6.60 -10.69
C ASP A 293 -22.97 5.11 -10.35
N SER A 294 -21.80 4.52 -10.10
CA SER A 294 -21.68 3.13 -9.66
C SER A 294 -21.94 2.92 -8.17
N THR A 295 -22.31 3.97 -7.44
CA THR A 295 -22.49 3.89 -5.99
C THR A 295 -23.64 2.95 -5.64
N MET A 296 -23.33 1.85 -4.95
CA MET A 296 -24.29 0.92 -4.36
C MET A 296 -24.56 1.28 -2.90
N THR A 297 -25.72 0.87 -2.40
CA THR A 297 -26.05 0.98 -0.96
C THR A 297 -26.13 -0.40 -0.35
N THR A 298 -25.46 -0.61 0.78
CA THR A 298 -25.56 -1.86 1.55
C THR A 298 -26.74 -1.82 2.51
N PHE A 299 -27.25 -3.01 2.83
CA PHE A 299 -28.29 -3.23 3.84
C PHE A 299 -27.76 -4.17 4.92
N PRO A 300 -28.38 -4.17 6.12
CA PRO A 300 -28.01 -5.09 7.19
C PRO A 300 -27.82 -6.51 6.68
N GLY A 301 -26.66 -7.06 6.99
CA GLY A 301 -26.22 -8.38 6.59
C GLY A 301 -26.01 -9.29 7.78
N SER A 302 -25.13 -10.27 7.61
CA SER A 302 -24.72 -11.16 8.68
C SER A 302 -23.21 -11.26 8.77
N MET A 303 -22.70 -11.40 9.99
CA MET A 303 -21.29 -11.66 10.28
C MET A 303 -21.19 -13.04 10.93
N GLU A 304 -20.42 -13.95 10.34
CA GLU A 304 -20.05 -15.22 10.97
C GLU A 304 -18.66 -15.09 11.59
N LYS A 305 -18.55 -15.37 12.89
CA LYS A 305 -17.28 -15.44 13.62
C LYS A 305 -17.25 -16.72 14.43
N ASP A 306 -16.21 -17.53 14.24
CA ASP A 306 -16.02 -18.81 14.95
C ASP A 306 -17.24 -19.76 14.85
N GLY A 307 -17.98 -19.70 13.73
CA GLY A 307 -19.19 -20.49 13.48
C GLY A 307 -20.49 -19.93 14.05
N LEU A 308 -20.44 -18.81 14.77
CA LEU A 308 -21.62 -18.10 15.25
C LEU A 308 -22.03 -17.02 14.23
N LEU A 309 -23.28 -17.06 13.79
CA LEU A 309 -23.86 -16.05 12.89
C LEU A 309 -24.52 -14.94 13.69
N GLU A 310 -24.08 -13.71 13.50
CA GLU A 310 -24.59 -12.50 14.14
C GLU A 310 -25.16 -11.53 13.10
N LEU A 311 -26.07 -10.67 13.53
CA LEU A 311 -26.61 -9.61 12.70
C LEU A 311 -25.55 -8.52 12.52
N TYR A 312 -25.22 -8.19 11.26
CA TYR A 312 -24.36 -7.07 10.93
C TYR A 312 -25.23 -5.90 10.47
N ASN A 313 -25.51 -4.95 11.39
CA ASN A 313 -26.54 -3.92 11.20
C ASN A 313 -26.01 -2.60 10.62
N GLU A 314 -24.95 -2.64 9.83
CA GLU A 314 -24.34 -1.44 9.26
C GLU A 314 -24.81 -1.21 7.82
N THR A 315 -25.07 0.05 7.50
CA THR A 315 -25.38 0.53 6.15
C THR A 315 -24.24 1.41 5.66
N ALA A 316 -23.84 1.21 4.43
CA ALA A 316 -22.71 1.87 3.80
C ALA A 316 -23.03 2.20 2.33
N SER A 317 -22.28 3.16 1.81
CA SER A 317 -22.18 3.45 0.38
C SER A 317 -20.92 2.81 -0.18
N VAL A 318 -21.02 2.17 -1.33
CA VAL A 318 -19.92 1.45 -1.97
C VAL A 318 -19.72 1.99 -3.37
N THR A 319 -18.58 2.62 -3.63
CA THR A 319 -18.22 3.20 -4.93
C THR A 319 -17.11 2.39 -5.59
N PHE A 320 -17.22 2.11 -6.88
CA PHE A 320 -16.21 1.39 -7.66
C PHE A 320 -15.53 2.31 -8.65
N PHE A 321 -14.25 2.05 -8.93
CA PHE A 321 -13.45 2.85 -9.86
C PHE A 321 -13.02 2.04 -11.08
N GLU A 322 -12.85 2.73 -12.20
CA GLU A 322 -12.28 2.14 -13.41
C GLU A 322 -10.83 1.71 -13.15
N THR A 323 -10.53 0.45 -13.45
CA THR A 323 -9.23 -0.18 -13.20
C THR A 323 -8.87 -1.13 -14.34
N CYS A 324 -7.74 -1.84 -14.23
CA CYS A 324 -7.36 -2.88 -15.19
C CYS A 324 -8.28 -4.12 -15.15
N PRO A 325 -8.26 -4.99 -16.20
CA PRO A 325 -9.17 -6.15 -16.30
C PRO A 325 -9.16 -7.13 -15.12
N ASP A 326 -8.02 -7.26 -14.44
CA ASP A 326 -7.83 -8.16 -13.29
C ASP A 326 -7.67 -7.41 -11.96
N CYS A 327 -8.16 -6.17 -11.92
CA CYS A 327 -7.99 -5.22 -10.84
C CYS A 327 -9.37 -4.68 -10.41
N LEU A 328 -9.51 -4.32 -9.15
CA LEU A 328 -10.73 -3.68 -8.66
C LEU A 328 -10.39 -2.74 -7.51
N SER A 329 -10.84 -1.49 -7.61
CA SER A 329 -10.73 -0.50 -6.53
C SER A 329 -12.14 -0.15 -6.05
N MET A 330 -12.32 -0.21 -4.73
CA MET A 330 -13.60 -0.01 -4.06
C MET A 330 -13.41 0.94 -2.89
N VAL A 331 -14.29 1.95 -2.78
CA VAL A 331 -14.45 2.72 -1.55
C VAL A 331 -15.70 2.23 -0.84
N PHE A 332 -15.54 1.72 0.38
CA PHE A 332 -16.62 1.39 1.29
C PHE A 332 -16.73 2.48 2.35
N LYS A 333 -17.87 3.15 2.45
CA LYS A 333 -18.07 4.30 3.33
C LYS A 333 -19.34 4.16 4.16
N ASP A 334 -19.18 4.13 5.46
CA ASP A 334 -20.27 4.10 6.45
C ASP A 334 -20.36 5.44 7.21
N SER A 335 -21.03 5.45 8.36
CA SER A 335 -21.17 6.63 9.21
C SER A 335 -19.93 6.97 10.04
N GLU A 336 -19.02 6.02 10.22
CA GLU A 336 -17.82 6.15 11.07
C GLU A 336 -16.56 6.46 10.25
N GLY A 337 -16.52 6.10 8.97
CA GLY A 337 -15.43 6.46 8.06
C GLY A 337 -15.54 5.76 6.71
N GLN A 338 -14.39 5.61 6.06
CA GLN A 338 -14.28 5.00 4.76
C GLN A 338 -13.02 4.14 4.65
N PHE A 339 -13.10 3.10 3.82
CA PHE A 339 -12.02 2.20 3.46
C PHE A 339 -11.82 2.29 1.95
N LEU A 340 -10.58 2.49 1.52
CA LEU A 340 -10.19 2.22 0.14
C LEU A 340 -9.59 0.82 0.10
N LEU A 341 -10.19 -0.04 -0.71
CA LEU A 341 -9.88 -1.45 -0.85
C LEU A 341 -9.46 -1.71 -2.28
N ASN A 342 -8.23 -2.16 -2.48
CA ASN A 342 -7.67 -2.50 -3.78
C ASN A 342 -7.48 -4.00 -3.86
N TYR A 343 -8.11 -4.60 -4.87
CA TYR A 343 -8.16 -6.03 -5.09
C TYR A 343 -7.46 -6.44 -6.40
N ARG A 344 -7.08 -7.71 -6.44
CA ARG A 344 -6.72 -8.43 -7.67
C ARG A 344 -7.65 -9.60 -7.85
N LYS A 345 -7.94 -9.94 -9.10
CA LYS A 345 -8.74 -11.12 -9.41
C LYS A 345 -8.07 -12.37 -8.85
N ASP A 346 -8.87 -13.31 -8.35
CA ASP A 346 -8.32 -14.54 -7.82
C ASP A 346 -7.42 -15.26 -8.86
N GLY A 347 -6.31 -15.81 -8.40
CA GLY A 347 -5.22 -16.34 -9.23
C GLY A 347 -4.19 -15.30 -9.75
N HIS A 348 -4.52 -13.99 -9.77
CA HIS A 348 -3.63 -12.93 -10.27
C HIS A 348 -2.88 -12.16 -9.16
N HIS A 349 -3.03 -12.59 -7.91
CA HIS A 349 -2.50 -11.95 -6.70
C HIS A 349 -1.11 -12.49 -6.28
N LEU A 350 -0.62 -13.56 -6.90
CA LEU A 350 0.61 -14.26 -6.47
C LEU A 350 1.92 -13.53 -6.83
N ASN A 351 1.88 -12.58 -7.77
CA ASN A 351 3.07 -11.85 -8.19
C ASN A 351 3.32 -10.63 -7.27
N VAL A 352 3.96 -10.87 -6.13
CA VAL A 352 4.27 -9.86 -5.11
C VAL A 352 5.09 -8.68 -5.66
N HIS A 353 5.97 -8.91 -6.64
CA HIS A 353 6.72 -7.81 -7.27
C HIS A 353 5.81 -6.87 -8.05
N LYS A 354 4.82 -7.43 -8.77
CA LYS A 354 3.81 -6.64 -9.46
C LYS A 354 2.93 -5.88 -8.46
N LEU A 355 2.47 -6.54 -7.39
CA LEU A 355 1.70 -5.88 -6.33
C LEU A 355 2.44 -4.67 -5.76
N LYS A 356 3.72 -4.84 -5.41
CA LYS A 356 4.57 -3.76 -4.88
C LYS A 356 4.77 -2.63 -5.87
N ALA A 357 4.93 -2.93 -7.16
CA ALA A 357 5.01 -1.91 -8.20
C ALA A 357 3.72 -1.09 -8.29
N ASP A 358 2.56 -1.74 -8.11
CA ASP A 358 1.25 -1.10 -8.18
C ASP A 358 0.91 -0.28 -6.91
N HIS A 359 1.66 -0.46 -5.81
CA HIS A 359 1.43 0.30 -4.56
C HIS A 359 1.54 1.81 -4.77
N SER A 360 2.43 2.27 -5.65
CA SER A 360 2.53 3.70 -5.95
C SER A 360 1.21 4.27 -6.47
N ASP A 361 0.48 3.50 -7.28
CA ASP A 361 -0.79 3.94 -7.86
C ASP A 361 -1.93 3.84 -6.85
N HIS A 362 -1.94 2.84 -5.98
CA HIS A 362 -2.88 2.76 -4.86
C HIS A 362 -2.71 3.96 -3.90
N HIS A 363 -1.46 4.33 -3.58
CA HIS A 363 -1.18 5.50 -2.75
C HIS A 363 -1.60 6.81 -3.43
N LYS A 364 -1.42 6.94 -4.76
CA LYS A 364 -1.94 8.10 -5.52
C LYS A 364 -3.46 8.17 -5.46
N LEU A 365 -4.15 7.05 -5.71
CA LEU A 365 -5.62 6.99 -5.63
C LEU A 365 -6.13 7.36 -4.23
N ALA A 366 -5.48 6.84 -3.17
CA ALA A 366 -5.83 7.18 -1.79
C ALA A 366 -5.70 8.68 -1.51
N ALA A 367 -4.61 9.31 -1.96
CA ALA A 367 -4.41 10.74 -1.83
C ALA A 367 -5.47 11.54 -2.60
N CYS A 368 -5.81 11.11 -3.83
CA CYS A 368 -6.87 11.71 -4.64
C CYS A 368 -8.25 11.65 -3.96
N LEU A 369 -8.53 10.56 -3.25
CA LEU A 369 -9.78 10.35 -2.53
C LEU A 369 -9.77 10.98 -1.12
N GLY A 370 -8.69 11.65 -0.73
CA GLY A 370 -8.59 12.38 0.54
C GLY A 370 -8.28 11.51 1.76
N PHE A 371 -7.76 10.29 1.58
CA PHE A 371 -7.32 9.46 2.71
C PHE A 371 -6.06 10.06 3.38
N PRO A 372 -5.91 9.91 4.71
CA PRO A 372 -4.75 10.38 5.45
C PRO A 372 -3.46 9.78 4.89
N THR A 373 -2.46 10.63 4.65
CA THR A 373 -1.17 10.23 4.05
C THR A 373 -0.27 9.45 5.00
N ASP A 374 -0.57 9.50 6.30
CA ASP A 374 0.11 8.79 7.39
C ASP A 374 -0.59 7.48 7.81
N ALA A 375 -1.74 7.17 7.21
CA ALA A 375 -2.45 5.93 7.47
C ALA A 375 -1.58 4.73 7.09
N LYS A 376 -1.54 3.72 7.96
CA LYS A 376 -0.76 2.49 7.74
C LYS A 376 -1.58 1.53 6.89
N PRO A 377 -1.21 1.30 5.62
CA PRO A 377 -2.01 0.42 4.79
C PRO A 377 -1.80 -1.05 5.16
N PHE A 378 -2.85 -1.84 4.98
CA PHE A 378 -2.73 -3.28 4.80
C PHE A 378 -2.01 -3.55 3.47
N ASN A 379 -1.06 -4.49 3.49
CA ASN A 379 -0.36 -4.97 2.30
C ASN A 379 -0.38 -6.49 2.33
N TYR A 380 -0.93 -7.11 1.28
CA TYR A 380 -0.92 -8.55 1.15
C TYR A 380 0.50 -9.05 0.82
N ASP A 381 0.94 -10.08 1.52
CA ASP A 381 2.30 -10.61 1.43
C ASP A 381 2.49 -11.65 0.30
N GLY A 382 1.39 -12.08 -0.34
CA GLY A 382 1.41 -13.11 -1.37
C GLY A 382 1.47 -14.55 -0.84
N ALA A 383 1.48 -14.74 0.48
CA ALA A 383 1.76 -16.02 1.11
C ALA A 383 0.76 -16.40 2.21
N ALA A 384 0.03 -15.43 2.78
CA ALA A 384 -0.98 -15.68 3.79
C ALA A 384 -2.11 -16.57 3.24
N ASP A 385 -2.45 -17.61 4.00
CA ASP A 385 -3.55 -18.50 3.70
C ASP A 385 -4.89 -17.76 3.85
N PHE A 386 -5.90 -18.23 3.13
CA PHE A 386 -7.24 -17.65 3.18
C PHE A 386 -8.13 -18.41 4.14
N CYS A 387 -9.15 -17.74 4.67
CA CYS A 387 -10.28 -18.44 5.26
C CYS A 387 -10.96 -19.25 4.16
N HIS A 388 -10.65 -20.55 4.11
CA HIS A 388 -11.31 -21.48 3.20
C HIS A 388 -12.81 -21.41 3.45
N LYS A 389 -13.58 -21.40 2.37
CA LYS A 389 -15.01 -21.67 2.43
C LYS A 389 -15.18 -22.90 3.32
N LYS A 390 -15.91 -22.82 4.45
CA LYS A 390 -16.45 -24.03 5.06
C LYS A 390 -17.10 -24.78 3.91
N SER A 391 -16.54 -25.94 3.59
CA SER A 391 -16.70 -26.52 2.26
C SER A 391 -18.17 -26.47 1.83
N THR A 392 -18.43 -26.00 0.61
CA THR A 392 -19.74 -26.22 -0.01
C THR A 392 -20.08 -27.70 -0.12
N ASP A 393 -19.17 -28.62 0.21
CA ASP A 393 -19.42 -30.05 0.35
C ASP A 393 -20.41 -30.39 1.48
N CYS A 394 -20.82 -29.44 2.33
CA CYS A 394 -21.98 -29.66 3.20
C CYS A 394 -23.33 -29.62 2.44
N GLN A 395 -23.40 -29.09 1.20
CA GLN A 395 -24.64 -29.14 0.41
C GLN A 395 -25.03 -30.59 0.16
N GLY A 396 -26.11 -31.03 0.81
CA GLY A 396 -26.59 -32.41 0.76
C GLY A 396 -26.22 -33.25 1.99
N LEU A 397 -25.28 -32.79 2.83
CA LEU A 397 -24.97 -33.40 4.14
C LEU A 397 -25.82 -32.79 5.27
N ASP A 398 -26.39 -31.60 5.07
CA ASP A 398 -27.24 -30.87 6.01
C ASP A 398 -28.75 -31.07 5.79
N VAL A 399 -29.13 -31.93 4.84
CA VAL A 399 -30.53 -32.24 4.55
C VAL A 399 -31.11 -33.09 5.68
N LYS A 400 -31.98 -32.48 6.49
CA LYS A 400 -32.77 -33.20 7.50
C LYS A 400 -33.58 -34.31 6.85
N LEU A 401 -33.64 -35.46 7.52
CA LEU A 401 -34.56 -36.53 7.15
C LEU A 401 -36.00 -35.99 7.24
N GLN A 402 -36.88 -36.33 6.31
CA GLN A 402 -38.30 -36.00 6.45
C GLN A 402 -38.99 -37.04 7.33
N THR A 403 -40.07 -36.67 8.00
CA THR A 403 -40.81 -37.56 8.92
C THR A 403 -41.27 -38.85 8.25
N LYS A 404 -41.61 -38.78 6.96
CA LYS A 404 -41.98 -39.94 6.14
C LYS A 404 -40.85 -40.96 5.95
N ASP A 405 -39.60 -40.52 6.06
CA ASP A 405 -38.39 -41.30 5.81
C ASP A 405 -37.74 -41.82 7.11
N ILE A 406 -38.24 -41.42 8.29
CA ILE A 406 -37.79 -41.93 9.60
C ILE A 406 -37.76 -43.46 9.68
N PRO A 407 -38.69 -44.23 9.09
CA PRO A 407 -38.59 -45.68 9.12
C PRO A 407 -37.27 -46.27 8.61
N ARG A 408 -36.49 -45.50 7.84
CA ARG A 408 -35.15 -45.90 7.35
C ARG A 408 -34.11 -46.04 8.45
N ILE A 409 -34.30 -45.43 9.63
CA ILE A 409 -33.34 -45.51 10.74
C ILE A 409 -33.55 -46.76 11.61
N PHE A 410 -34.69 -47.46 11.49
CA PHE A 410 -34.98 -48.61 12.34
C PHE A 410 -34.08 -49.80 12.03
N GLY A 411 -33.67 -50.50 13.09
CA GLY A 411 -32.73 -51.62 13.02
C GLY A 411 -31.40 -51.33 13.72
N GLU A 412 -30.42 -52.19 13.46
CA GLU A 412 -29.09 -52.14 14.06
C GLU A 412 -28.09 -51.39 13.19
N TRP A 413 -27.26 -50.58 13.83
CA TRP A 413 -26.24 -49.72 13.23
C TRP A 413 -24.93 -49.85 14.01
N VAL A 414 -23.82 -49.57 13.33
CA VAL A 414 -22.51 -49.42 13.96
C VAL A 414 -22.09 -47.97 13.82
N LEU A 415 -21.66 -47.35 14.92
CA LEU A 415 -21.11 -45.99 14.88
C LEU A 415 -19.75 -46.03 14.19
N VAL A 416 -19.67 -45.42 12.99
CA VAL A 416 -18.43 -45.37 12.21
C VAL A 416 -17.57 -44.16 12.58
N TRP A 417 -18.21 -43.04 12.91
CA TRP A 417 -17.54 -41.78 13.23
C TRP A 417 -18.44 -40.90 14.10
N SER A 418 -17.83 -40.13 15.00
CA SER A 418 -18.53 -39.18 15.88
C SER A 418 -17.62 -38.02 16.27
N VAL A 419 -18.22 -36.84 16.46
CA VAL A 419 -17.59 -35.63 17.01
C VAL A 419 -18.60 -34.96 17.95
N THR A 420 -18.10 -34.22 18.93
CA THR A 420 -18.94 -33.56 19.94
C THR A 420 -18.37 -32.18 20.28
N ASP A 421 -19.25 -31.21 20.48
CA ASP A 421 -18.92 -29.90 21.05
C ASP A 421 -19.04 -29.90 22.59
N HIS A 422 -19.75 -30.87 23.16
CA HIS A 422 -19.94 -31.02 24.60
C HIS A 422 -18.67 -31.53 25.31
N GLU A 423 -18.24 -30.81 26.36
CA GLU A 423 -17.01 -31.08 27.11
C GLU A 423 -16.88 -32.53 27.62
N LYS A 424 -17.94 -33.08 28.24
CA LYS A 424 -17.96 -34.49 28.68
C LYS A 424 -17.77 -35.47 27.52
N GLY A 425 -18.31 -35.16 26.34
CA GLY A 425 -18.17 -36.00 25.15
C GLY A 425 -16.72 -36.05 24.68
N ASN A 426 -16.01 -34.92 24.69
CA ASN A 426 -14.60 -34.85 24.30
C ASN A 426 -13.69 -35.70 25.19
N ALA A 427 -14.06 -35.90 26.46
CA ALA A 427 -13.34 -36.77 27.39
C ALA A 427 -13.70 -38.27 27.26
N LEU A 428 -14.86 -38.59 26.66
CA LEU A 428 -15.41 -39.95 26.56
C LEU A 428 -15.18 -40.58 25.18
N LEU A 429 -15.41 -39.85 24.09
CA LEU A 429 -15.31 -40.38 22.72
C LEU A 429 -13.95 -41.01 22.41
N PRO A 430 -12.79 -40.44 22.81
CA PRO A 430 -11.49 -41.07 22.55
C PRO A 430 -11.29 -42.42 23.23
N LYS A 431 -12.13 -42.78 24.20
CA LYS A 431 -12.07 -44.04 24.94
C LYS A 431 -12.96 -45.11 24.35
N VAL A 432 -13.91 -44.76 23.48
CA VAL A 432 -14.83 -45.70 22.83
C VAL A 432 -14.06 -46.47 21.75
N THR A 433 -14.09 -47.80 21.85
CA THR A 433 -13.44 -48.72 20.91
C THR A 433 -14.42 -49.25 19.85
N SER A 434 -15.69 -49.39 20.22
CA SER A 434 -16.78 -49.72 19.31
C SER A 434 -18.11 -49.27 19.91
N SER A 435 -19.06 -48.83 19.08
CA SER A 435 -20.43 -48.55 19.49
C SER A 435 -21.43 -49.19 18.54
N HIS A 436 -22.40 -49.93 19.11
CA HIS A 436 -23.55 -50.47 18.41
C HIS A 436 -24.81 -49.72 18.82
N VAL A 437 -25.58 -49.30 17.83
CA VAL A 437 -26.80 -48.52 18.02
C VAL A 437 -27.99 -49.29 17.45
N GLU A 438 -29.12 -49.24 18.12
CA GLU A 438 -30.36 -49.89 17.69
C GLU A 438 -31.54 -48.93 17.85
N PHE A 439 -32.33 -48.74 16.79
CA PHE A 439 -33.57 -47.96 16.83
C PHE A 439 -34.78 -48.87 16.63
N THR A 440 -35.67 -48.89 17.61
CA THR A 440 -36.85 -49.77 17.61
C THR A 440 -38.12 -48.96 17.83
N LEU A 441 -39.05 -49.01 16.88
CA LEU A 441 -40.37 -48.40 17.03
C LEU A 441 -41.19 -49.20 18.06
N ARG A 442 -41.75 -48.51 19.07
CA ARG A 442 -42.64 -49.13 20.06
C ARG A 442 -44.04 -49.34 19.49
N ASP A 443 -44.82 -50.18 20.17
CA ASP A 443 -46.19 -50.53 19.78
C ASP A 443 -47.15 -49.33 19.67
N ASP A 444 -46.87 -48.24 20.40
CA ASP A 444 -47.64 -47.00 20.33
C ASP A 444 -47.47 -46.22 19.01
N LYS A 445 -46.52 -46.65 18.15
CA LYS A 445 -46.14 -46.04 16.88
C LYS A 445 -45.73 -44.56 16.97
N LYS A 446 -45.49 -44.07 18.19
CA LYS A 446 -45.15 -42.66 18.49
C LYS A 446 -43.83 -42.55 19.23
N THR A 447 -43.34 -43.64 19.81
CA THR A 447 -42.10 -43.68 20.56
C THR A 447 -41.08 -44.56 19.85
N VAL A 448 -39.86 -44.06 19.70
CA VAL A 448 -38.70 -44.80 19.25
C VAL A 448 -37.79 -45.06 20.46
N MET A 449 -37.42 -46.32 20.66
CA MET A 449 -36.42 -46.71 21.63
C MET A 449 -35.06 -46.73 20.94
N PHE A 450 -34.12 -45.94 21.45
CA PHE A 450 -32.72 -45.93 21.06
C PHE A 450 -31.92 -46.71 22.10
N THR A 451 -31.17 -47.71 21.65
CA THR A 451 -30.23 -48.44 22.49
C THR A 451 -28.83 -48.27 21.94
N GLU A 452 -27.90 -47.78 22.74
CA GLU A 452 -26.49 -47.66 22.37
C GLU A 452 -25.62 -48.48 23.31
N ARG A 453 -24.77 -49.35 22.75
CA ARG A 453 -23.87 -50.23 23.47
C ARG A 453 -22.44 -49.84 23.14
N ASN A 454 -21.78 -49.19 24.09
CA ASN A 454 -20.41 -48.68 23.96
C ASN A 454 -19.42 -49.62 24.64
N ALA A 455 -18.39 -50.04 23.91
CA ALA A 455 -17.21 -50.70 24.48
C ALA A 455 -16.10 -49.67 24.67
N TYR A 456 -15.49 -49.62 25.85
CA TYR A 456 -14.44 -48.66 26.16
C TYR A 456 -13.09 -49.33 26.39
N THR A 457 -12.04 -48.57 26.14
CA THR A 457 -10.66 -49.01 26.37
C THR A 457 -10.47 -49.32 27.86
N HIS A 458 -10.18 -50.57 28.19
CA HIS A 458 -9.97 -51.07 29.56
C HIS A 458 -11.18 -50.98 30.51
N GLN A 459 -12.42 -50.98 30.02
CA GLN A 459 -13.64 -50.96 30.85
C GLN A 459 -14.74 -51.91 30.32
N ALA A 460 -15.74 -52.18 31.16
CA ALA A 460 -16.94 -52.94 30.80
C ALA A 460 -17.82 -52.19 29.79
N CYS A 461 -18.62 -52.93 29.01
CA CYS A 461 -19.53 -52.35 28.03
C CYS A 461 -20.67 -51.60 28.73
N VAL A 462 -20.91 -50.35 28.32
CA VAL A 462 -22.03 -49.55 28.85
C VAL A 462 -23.18 -49.56 27.85
N THR A 463 -24.39 -49.82 28.33
CA THR A 463 -25.61 -49.76 27.52
C THR A 463 -26.47 -48.57 27.96
N TYR A 464 -26.72 -47.66 27.03
CA TYR A 464 -27.64 -46.54 27.17
C TYR A 464 -28.95 -46.88 26.48
N ILE A 465 -30.08 -46.66 27.16
CA ILE A 465 -31.42 -46.83 26.59
C ILE A 465 -32.17 -45.52 26.77
N ILE A 466 -32.58 -44.93 25.65
CA ILE A 466 -33.23 -43.62 25.59
C ILE A 466 -34.54 -43.79 24.83
N ASN A 467 -35.61 -43.19 25.34
CA ASN A 467 -36.85 -43.09 24.58
C ASN A 467 -36.96 -41.73 23.91
N MET A 468 -37.47 -41.74 22.68
CA MET A 468 -37.57 -40.59 21.80
C MET A 468 -38.98 -40.50 21.23
N THR A 469 -39.56 -39.31 21.22
CA THR A 469 -40.88 -39.09 20.62
C THR A 469 -40.75 -38.77 19.13
N MET A 470 -41.57 -39.41 18.30
CA MET A 470 -41.67 -39.12 16.87
C MET A 470 -42.11 -37.66 16.62
N PRO A 471 -41.53 -36.97 15.63
CA PRO A 471 -41.91 -35.61 15.30
C PRO A 471 -43.35 -35.53 14.76
N THR A 472 -44.01 -34.41 15.01
CA THR A 472 -45.37 -34.13 14.50
C THR A 472 -45.36 -33.33 13.20
N ASP A 473 -44.28 -32.61 12.90
CA ASP A 473 -44.12 -31.86 11.66
C ASP A 473 -43.64 -32.82 10.53
N PRO A 474 -44.30 -32.86 9.36
CA PRO A 474 -43.89 -33.69 8.23
C PRO A 474 -42.47 -33.39 7.68
N GLN A 475 -41.94 -32.18 7.90
CA GLN A 475 -40.66 -31.69 7.37
C GLN A 475 -39.53 -31.64 8.41
N ASP A 476 -39.77 -32.10 9.64
CA ASP A 476 -38.77 -32.07 10.71
C ASP A 476 -38.51 -33.48 11.26
N SER A 477 -37.24 -33.90 11.30
CA SER A 477 -36.83 -35.18 11.92
C SER A 477 -36.47 -35.07 13.39
N THR A 478 -36.66 -33.91 14.01
CA THR A 478 -36.23 -33.68 15.40
C THR A 478 -37.04 -34.55 16.36
N MET A 479 -36.38 -35.47 17.06
CA MET A 479 -36.97 -36.28 18.11
C MET A 479 -36.60 -35.75 19.49
N THR A 480 -37.56 -35.69 20.40
CA THR A 480 -37.32 -35.24 21.77
C THR A 480 -37.05 -36.44 22.66
N THR A 481 -35.90 -36.45 23.34
CA THR A 481 -35.55 -37.49 24.30
C THR A 481 -36.27 -37.29 25.62
N PHE A 482 -36.69 -38.38 26.26
CA PHE A 482 -37.15 -38.39 27.64
C PHE A 482 -36.51 -39.57 28.38
N PRO A 483 -36.34 -39.48 29.72
CA PRO A 483 -35.50 -40.42 30.45
C PRO A 483 -35.89 -41.89 30.23
N GLY A 484 -34.93 -42.67 29.75
CA GLY A 484 -34.95 -44.14 29.79
C GLY A 484 -33.97 -44.64 30.85
N CYS A 485 -34.13 -45.90 31.29
CA CYS A 485 -33.28 -46.48 32.34
C CYS A 485 -31.85 -46.75 31.83
N GLU A 486 -30.83 -46.34 32.60
CA GLU A 486 -29.45 -46.82 32.42
C GLU A 486 -29.30 -48.23 33.05
N SER A 487 -28.59 -49.13 32.37
CA SER A 487 -28.20 -50.42 32.95
C SER A 487 -26.71 -50.69 32.71
N HIS A 488 -25.96 -50.89 33.79
CA HIS A 488 -24.57 -51.37 33.74
C HIS A 488 -24.56 -52.90 33.69
N LYS A 489 -23.80 -53.49 32.76
CA LYS A 489 -23.55 -54.94 32.71
C LYS A 489 -22.06 -55.23 32.71
#